data_AF-A0A380P1I9-F1
#
_entry.id   AF-A0A380P1I9-F1
#
_cell.length_a   1.000
_cell.length_b   1.000
_cell.length_c   1.000
_cell.angle_alpha   90.00
_cell.angle_beta   90.00
_cell.angle_gamma   90.00
#
_symmetry.space_group_name_H-M   'P 1'
#
loop_
_entity.id
_entity.type
_entity.pdbx_description
1 polymer ?
#
loop_
_entity_poly.entity_id
_entity_poly.type
_entity_poly.pdbx_seq_one_letter_code
_entity_poly.pdbx_strand_id
1 'polypeptide(L)'
;MLNEVQVPVFGSELTIELAKLAVEAEPISAGFDDYHVVRGNTEVVMNDVTVSFFETTHTIPDSLGIVLETPAGQVVYTGDFKFDTTALPDYRTDLARLATIGTKKVTALLGDAAGTANQGEVSHESAIGDYILETFRGNKQERIIVAAVASNLQRIQQVIDAAYKVGRKIVLSGQDLEKLFEQPYV
;
A
#
# COMPACT_ATOMS: atom_id res chain seq x y z
N MET A 1 3.76 13.03 -16.40
CA MET A 1 4.25 11.85 -17.16
C MET A 1 3.24 11.39 -18.21
N LEU A 2 1.98 11.07 -17.85
CA LEU A 2 0.96 10.67 -18.85
C LEU A 2 0.63 11.78 -19.88
N ASN A 3 0.83 13.05 -19.51
CA ASN A 3 0.74 14.18 -20.44
C ASN A 3 1.85 14.20 -21.50
N GLU A 4 2.94 13.46 -21.31
CA GLU A 4 4.14 13.48 -22.15
C GLU A 4 4.37 12.16 -22.89
N VAL A 5 3.94 11.04 -22.30
CA VAL A 5 4.19 9.68 -22.82
C VAL A 5 2.92 8.84 -22.72
N GLN A 6 2.55 8.20 -23.82
CA GLN A 6 1.45 7.24 -23.92
C GLN A 6 1.99 5.84 -23.70
N VAL A 7 1.85 5.32 -22.48
CA VAL A 7 2.30 3.99 -22.08
C VAL A 7 1.28 3.33 -21.16
N PRO A 8 1.15 1.99 -21.20
CA PRO A 8 0.27 1.26 -20.30
C PRO A 8 0.69 1.45 -18.83
N VAL A 9 -0.30 1.59 -17.95
CA VAL A 9 -0.11 1.74 -16.50
C VAL A 9 -0.50 0.46 -15.80
N PHE A 10 0.46 -0.15 -15.09
CA PHE A 10 0.24 -1.36 -14.30
C PHE A 10 0.24 -1.03 -12.82
N GLY A 11 -0.68 -1.62 -12.06
CA GLY A 11 -0.78 -1.43 -10.62
C GLY A 11 -1.77 -2.42 -10.02
N SER A 12 -1.77 -2.54 -8.70
CA SER A 12 -2.82 -3.27 -8.01
C SER A 12 -4.19 -2.59 -8.15
N GLU A 13 -5.25 -3.29 -7.78
CA GLU A 13 -6.62 -2.79 -7.93
C GLU A 13 -6.81 -1.42 -7.26
N LEU A 14 -6.47 -1.32 -5.97
CA LEU A 14 -6.51 -0.03 -5.26
C LEU A 14 -5.60 1.03 -5.90
N THR A 15 -4.39 0.66 -6.32
CA THR A 15 -3.45 1.61 -6.95
C THR A 15 -4.03 2.20 -8.23
N ILE A 16 -4.65 1.37 -9.07
CA ILE A 16 -5.26 1.81 -10.33
C ILE A 16 -6.47 2.72 -10.07
N GLU A 17 -7.32 2.41 -9.09
CA GLU A 17 -8.46 3.27 -8.76
C GLU A 17 -7.99 4.64 -8.21
N LEU A 18 -6.97 4.66 -7.36
CA LEU A 18 -6.36 5.91 -6.90
C LEU A 18 -5.71 6.69 -8.06
N ALA A 19 -5.06 6.00 -8.99
CA ALA A 19 -4.47 6.62 -10.17
C ALA A 19 -5.53 7.25 -11.08
N LYS A 20 -6.69 6.60 -11.27
CA LYS A 20 -7.83 7.15 -12.02
C LYS A 20 -8.33 8.44 -11.40
N LEU A 21 -8.54 8.48 -10.08
CA LEU A 21 -8.97 9.70 -9.38
C LEU A 21 -7.98 10.85 -9.53
N ALA A 22 -6.67 10.54 -9.44
CA ALA A 22 -5.63 11.54 -9.64
C ALA A 22 -5.60 12.06 -11.09
N VAL A 23 -5.88 11.20 -12.07
CA VAL A 23 -5.92 11.55 -13.49
C VAL A 23 -7.19 12.31 -13.88
N GLU A 24 -8.34 11.95 -13.32
CA GLU A 24 -9.62 12.66 -13.52
C GLU A 24 -9.56 14.11 -13.02
N ALA A 25 -8.76 14.37 -11.98
CA ALA A 25 -8.52 15.73 -11.49
C ALA A 25 -7.72 16.60 -12.48
N GLU A 26 -7.07 16.00 -13.48
CA GLU A 26 -6.19 16.64 -14.44
C GLU A 26 -6.78 16.60 -15.88
N PRO A 27 -7.26 17.73 -16.43
CA PRO A 27 -8.00 17.76 -17.70
C PRO A 27 -7.27 17.18 -18.92
N ILE A 28 -5.94 17.21 -18.92
CA ILE A 28 -5.11 16.78 -20.06
C ILE A 28 -5.06 15.25 -20.17
N SER A 29 -5.15 14.56 -19.04
CA SER A 29 -5.06 13.10 -18.95
C SER A 29 -6.40 12.41 -18.71
N ALA A 30 -7.49 13.18 -18.54
CA ALA A 30 -8.83 12.67 -18.19
C ALA A 30 -9.43 11.62 -19.16
N GLY A 31 -8.85 11.44 -20.35
CA GLY A 31 -9.26 10.41 -21.32
C GLY A 31 -8.35 9.17 -21.37
N PHE A 32 -7.35 9.06 -20.49
CA PHE A 32 -6.46 7.91 -20.43
C PHE A 32 -7.20 6.69 -19.85
N ASP A 33 -7.13 5.55 -20.54
CA ASP A 33 -7.85 4.33 -20.16
C ASP A 33 -6.99 3.05 -20.23
N ASP A 34 -5.70 3.15 -20.58
CA ASP A 34 -4.76 2.03 -20.71
C ASP A 34 -4.20 1.58 -19.34
N TYR A 35 -5.11 1.19 -18.46
CA TYR A 35 -4.82 0.68 -17.12
C TYR A 35 -4.90 -0.84 -17.08
N HIS A 36 -3.94 -1.47 -16.40
CA HIS A 36 -3.86 -2.90 -16.21
C HIS A 36 -3.71 -3.26 -14.73
N VAL A 37 -4.72 -3.94 -14.20
CA VAL A 37 -4.67 -4.46 -12.83
C VAL A 37 -3.76 -5.69 -12.78
N VAL A 38 -2.80 -5.67 -11.85
CA VAL A 38 -1.85 -6.76 -11.58
C VAL A 38 -1.93 -7.20 -10.12
N ARG A 39 -1.51 -8.43 -9.83
CA ARG A 39 -1.44 -9.03 -8.49
C ARG A 39 -0.07 -9.66 -8.26
N GLY A 40 0.21 -10.12 -7.04
CA GLY A 40 1.50 -10.73 -6.69
C GLY A 40 1.93 -11.92 -7.57
N ASN A 41 1.01 -12.58 -8.26
CA ASN A 41 1.29 -13.69 -9.16
C ASN A 41 1.16 -13.35 -10.66
N THR A 42 0.90 -12.09 -11.02
CA THR A 42 0.81 -11.67 -12.41
C THR A 42 2.19 -11.62 -13.05
N GLU A 43 2.28 -12.04 -14.31
CA GLU A 43 3.47 -11.89 -15.14
C GLU A 43 3.11 -11.16 -16.44
N VAL A 44 3.92 -10.17 -16.80
CA VAL A 44 3.78 -9.37 -18.01
C VAL A 44 5.06 -9.50 -18.81
N VAL A 45 4.98 -10.05 -20.02
CA VAL A 45 6.13 -10.24 -20.90
C VAL A 45 6.29 -9.03 -21.81
N MET A 46 7.45 -8.40 -21.75
CA MET A 46 7.85 -7.26 -22.57
C MET A 46 9.18 -7.59 -23.28
N ASN A 47 9.08 -8.09 -24.51
CA ASN A 47 10.24 -8.57 -25.29
C ASN A 47 11.04 -9.66 -24.54
N ASP A 48 12.29 -9.37 -24.18
CA ASP A 48 13.22 -10.25 -23.47
C ASP A 48 13.18 -10.06 -21.94
N VAL A 49 12.24 -9.25 -21.44
CA VAL A 49 12.04 -8.99 -20.02
C VAL A 49 10.67 -9.50 -19.58
N THR A 50 10.64 -10.29 -18.51
CA THR A 50 9.39 -10.65 -17.83
C THR A 50 9.28 -9.82 -16.55
N VAL A 51 8.21 -9.04 -16.45
CA VAL A 51 7.85 -8.29 -15.24
C VAL A 51 6.91 -9.15 -14.41
N SER A 52 7.27 -9.42 -13.17
CA SER A 52 6.38 -10.08 -12.21
C SER A 52 6.36 -9.32 -10.88
N PHE A 53 5.47 -9.70 -9.98
CA PHE A 53 5.23 -8.95 -8.75
C PHE A 53 5.37 -9.85 -7.51
N PHE A 54 5.25 -9.24 -6.34
CA PHE A 54 5.06 -9.92 -5.05
C PHE A 54 4.37 -8.96 -4.07
N GLU A 55 3.52 -9.47 -3.20
CA GLU A 55 2.85 -8.67 -2.17
C GLU A 55 3.85 -8.20 -1.10
N THR A 56 3.70 -6.96 -0.64
CA THR A 56 4.48 -6.37 0.45
C THR A 56 3.56 -5.86 1.56
N THR A 57 4.09 -5.77 2.77
CA THR A 57 3.43 -5.08 3.88
C THR A 57 3.78 -3.61 3.88
N HIS A 58 2.76 -2.75 3.81
CA HIS A 58 2.89 -1.31 3.97
C HIS A 58 1.68 -0.72 4.73
N THR A 59 1.51 0.61 4.76
CA THR A 59 0.39 1.27 5.45
C THR A 59 -0.90 1.39 4.63
N ILE A 60 -0.85 0.94 3.37
CA ILE A 60 -1.95 0.83 2.42
C ILE A 60 -2.02 -0.62 1.95
N PRO A 61 -3.22 -1.21 1.73
CA PRO A 61 -3.30 -2.58 1.23
C PRO A 61 -2.87 -2.65 -0.23
N ASP A 62 -2.76 -3.85 -0.76
CA ASP A 62 -2.44 -4.11 -2.17
C ASP A 62 -1.10 -3.51 -2.64
N SER A 63 -0.14 -3.29 -1.72
CA SER A 63 1.21 -2.88 -2.08
C SER A 63 1.98 -4.04 -2.72
N LEU A 64 2.68 -3.74 -3.82
CA LEU A 64 3.43 -4.71 -4.61
C LEU A 64 4.89 -4.29 -4.77
N GLY A 65 5.80 -5.24 -4.63
CA GLY A 65 7.14 -5.16 -5.19
C GLY A 65 7.19 -5.70 -6.63
N ILE A 66 8.24 -5.34 -7.36
CA ILE A 66 8.43 -5.65 -8.78
C ILE A 66 9.70 -6.47 -8.98
N VAL A 67 9.63 -7.48 -9.85
CA VAL A 67 10.75 -8.28 -10.30
C VAL A 67 10.85 -8.20 -11.82
N LEU A 68 11.96 -7.67 -12.32
CA LEU A 68 12.30 -7.66 -13.73
C LEU A 68 13.24 -8.83 -14.01
N GLU A 69 12.75 -9.88 -14.64
CA GLU A 69 13.55 -11.02 -15.08
C GLU A 69 14.17 -10.70 -16.45
N THR A 70 15.50 -10.72 -16.52
CA THR A 70 16.27 -10.46 -17.75
C THR A 70 17.23 -11.62 -18.03
N PRO A 71 17.83 -11.72 -19.24
CA PRO A 71 18.88 -12.71 -19.51
C PRO A 71 20.10 -12.61 -18.59
N ALA A 72 20.38 -11.43 -18.01
CA ALA A 72 21.49 -11.22 -17.10
C ALA A 72 21.19 -11.65 -15.65
N GLY A 73 19.92 -11.83 -15.31
CA GLY A 73 19.41 -12.09 -13.96
C GLY A 73 18.24 -11.18 -13.61
N GLN A 74 17.81 -11.24 -12.35
CA GLN A 74 16.67 -10.47 -11.85
C GLN A 74 17.10 -9.11 -11.28
N VAL A 75 16.30 -8.09 -11.54
CA VAL A 75 16.32 -6.81 -10.82
C VAL A 75 15.06 -6.76 -9.96
N VAL A 76 15.24 -6.65 -8.64
CA VAL A 76 14.13 -6.61 -7.67
C VAL A 76 13.98 -5.18 -7.16
N TYR A 77 12.78 -4.63 -7.26
CA TYR A 77 12.41 -3.34 -6.66
C TYR A 77 11.36 -3.60 -5.59
N THR A 78 11.65 -3.23 -4.34
CA THR A 78 10.76 -3.57 -3.21
C THR A 78 9.53 -2.68 -3.13
N GLY A 79 9.60 -1.47 -3.70
CA GLY A 79 8.75 -0.37 -3.24
C GLY A 79 8.99 -0.07 -1.76
N ASP A 80 8.09 0.69 -1.15
CA ASP A 80 8.07 0.91 0.29
C ASP A 80 7.52 -0.34 0.98
N PHE A 81 8.21 -0.80 2.03
CA PHE A 81 7.80 -2.01 2.73
C PHE A 81 8.23 -2.00 4.19
N LYS A 82 7.60 -2.88 4.97
CA LYS A 82 8.09 -3.34 6.26
C LYS A 82 7.82 -4.83 6.40
N PHE A 83 8.33 -5.45 7.45
CA PHE A 83 7.91 -6.79 7.85
C PHE A 83 7.10 -6.69 9.14
N ASP A 84 5.87 -7.18 9.09
CA ASP A 84 5.01 -7.28 10.27
C ASP A 84 4.30 -8.63 10.27
N THR A 85 4.64 -9.47 11.25
CA THR A 85 4.04 -10.80 11.43
C THR A 85 2.58 -10.74 11.86
N THR A 86 2.11 -9.57 12.28
CA THR A 86 0.74 -9.31 12.72
C THR A 86 -0.12 -8.67 11.63
N ALA A 87 0.46 -8.44 10.43
CA ALA A 87 -0.26 -7.89 9.30
C ALA A 87 -1.51 -8.72 8.96
N LEU A 88 -2.61 -7.99 8.74
CA LEU A 88 -3.86 -8.53 8.20
C LEU A 88 -3.60 -9.16 6.82
N PRO A 89 -4.45 -10.12 6.38
CA PRO A 89 -4.25 -10.83 5.12
C PRO A 89 -3.93 -9.91 3.92
N ASP A 90 -4.70 -8.84 3.72
CA ASP A 90 -4.58 -7.93 2.58
C ASP A 90 -3.35 -6.98 2.65
N TYR A 91 -2.59 -7.05 3.74
CA TYR A 91 -1.37 -6.29 3.97
C TYR A 91 -0.15 -7.21 4.07
N ARG A 92 -0.28 -8.52 3.90
CA ARG A 92 0.79 -9.45 4.24
C ARG A 92 1.79 -9.59 3.10
N THR A 93 3.08 -9.44 3.41
CA THR A 93 4.15 -9.79 2.47
C THR A 93 4.12 -11.28 2.13
N ASP A 94 4.22 -11.62 0.84
CA ASP A 94 4.40 -13.01 0.40
C ASP A 94 5.86 -13.46 0.57
N LEU A 95 6.17 -13.96 1.77
CA LEU A 95 7.50 -14.48 2.11
C LEU A 95 7.88 -15.71 1.28
N ALA A 96 6.91 -16.52 0.82
CA ALA A 96 7.19 -17.72 0.02
C ALA A 96 7.61 -17.34 -1.41
N ARG A 97 6.94 -16.34 -2.01
CA ARG A 97 7.35 -15.76 -3.29
C ARG A 97 8.72 -15.09 -3.18
N LEU A 98 8.98 -14.32 -2.12
CA LEU A 98 10.30 -13.72 -1.88
C LEU A 98 11.41 -14.77 -1.78
N ALA A 99 11.18 -15.87 -1.05
CA ALA A 99 12.13 -16.97 -0.98
C ALA A 99 12.39 -17.58 -2.37
N THR A 100 11.34 -17.78 -3.16
CA THR A 100 11.44 -18.30 -4.54
C THR A 100 12.25 -17.36 -5.44
N ILE A 101 12.01 -16.05 -5.38
CA ILE A 101 12.81 -15.04 -6.08
C ILE A 101 14.29 -15.16 -5.66
N GLY A 102 14.57 -15.24 -4.36
CA GLY A 102 15.93 -15.37 -3.83
C GLY A 102 16.69 -16.63 -4.27
N THR A 103 16.00 -17.68 -4.72
CA THR A 103 16.65 -18.88 -5.29
C THR A 103 17.16 -18.68 -6.72
N LYS A 104 16.67 -17.66 -7.43
CA LYS A 104 17.14 -17.27 -8.76
C LYS A 104 18.29 -16.24 -8.62
N LYS A 105 18.98 -15.94 -9.73
CA LYS A 105 20.09 -14.97 -9.75
C LYS A 105 19.56 -13.53 -9.65
N VAL A 106 19.50 -12.98 -8.44
CA VAL A 106 19.25 -11.54 -8.21
C VAL A 106 20.53 -10.76 -8.49
N THR A 107 20.52 -9.93 -9.54
CA THR A 107 21.66 -9.11 -9.97
C THR A 107 21.65 -7.74 -9.31
N ALA A 108 20.47 -7.19 -9.06
CA ALA A 108 20.31 -5.93 -8.34
C ALA A 108 19.06 -5.96 -7.45
N LEU A 109 19.18 -5.35 -6.28
CA LEU A 109 18.08 -5.08 -5.35
C LEU A 109 17.99 -3.57 -5.13
N LEU A 110 16.85 -2.99 -5.47
CA LEU A 110 16.49 -1.60 -5.21
C LEU A 110 15.53 -1.61 -4.02
N GLY A 111 16.10 -1.55 -2.82
CA GLY A 111 15.37 -1.59 -1.56
C GLY A 111 15.05 -0.19 -1.05
N ASP A 112 13.92 -0.06 -0.37
CA ASP A 112 13.62 1.10 0.46
C ASP A 112 14.67 1.25 1.59
N ALA A 113 15.08 2.49 1.83
CA ALA A 113 16.04 2.87 2.86
C ALA A 113 15.39 3.67 4.00
N ALA A 114 14.07 3.91 3.93
CA ALA A 114 13.33 4.56 5.00
C ALA A 114 13.50 3.78 6.31
N GLY A 115 13.76 4.51 7.39
CA GLY A 115 13.92 3.93 8.72
C GLY A 115 15.22 3.15 8.97
N THR A 116 16.16 3.08 8.01
CA THR A 116 17.47 2.43 8.22
C THR A 116 18.31 3.07 9.33
N ALA A 117 18.08 4.35 9.64
CA ALA A 117 18.72 5.04 10.76
C ALA A 117 18.06 4.74 12.13
N ASN A 118 16.89 4.09 12.15
CA ASN A 118 16.19 3.77 13.38
C ASN A 118 16.83 2.54 14.04
N GLN A 119 17.31 2.70 15.28
CA GLN A 119 17.91 1.60 16.04
C GLN A 119 16.88 0.79 16.85
N GLY A 120 15.61 1.20 16.85
CA GLY A 120 14.52 0.50 17.55
C GLY A 120 13.80 -0.50 16.66
N GLU A 121 13.14 -1.48 17.28
CA GLU A 121 12.27 -2.41 16.56
C GLU A 121 11.04 -1.69 15.98
N VAL A 122 10.65 -2.08 14.78
CA VAL A 122 9.39 -1.62 14.16
C VAL A 122 8.24 -2.17 14.99
N SER A 123 7.37 -1.28 15.47
CA SER A 123 6.18 -1.69 16.23
C SER A 123 5.20 -2.46 15.35
N HIS A 124 4.70 -3.57 15.87
CA HIS A 124 3.63 -4.35 15.25
C HIS A 124 2.33 -3.55 15.18
N GLU A 125 1.62 -3.67 14.07
CA GLU A 125 0.34 -3.01 13.84
C GLU A 125 -0.74 -3.50 14.80
N SER A 126 -0.66 -4.73 15.31
CA SER A 126 -1.54 -5.18 16.39
C SER A 126 -1.35 -4.38 17.69
N ALA A 127 -0.11 -4.20 18.14
CA ALA A 127 0.22 -3.47 19.36
C ALA A 127 -0.17 -1.99 19.25
N ILE A 128 0.00 -1.43 18.06
CA ILE A 128 -0.46 -0.09 17.71
C ILE A 128 -2.00 0.00 17.82
N GLY A 129 -2.73 -0.95 17.23
CA GLY A 129 -4.19 -1.01 17.30
C GLY A 129 -4.70 -1.11 18.75
N ASP A 130 -4.04 -1.92 19.57
CA ASP A 130 -4.33 -2.05 20.99
C ASP A 130 -4.10 -0.73 21.74
N TYR A 131 -3.00 -0.04 21.46
CA TYR A 131 -2.71 1.27 22.05
C TYR A 131 -3.78 2.31 21.70
N ILE A 132 -4.25 2.33 20.45
CA ILE A 132 -5.34 3.22 20.02
C ILE A 132 -6.62 2.87 20.79
N LEU A 133 -6.98 1.59 20.86
CA LEU A 133 -8.18 1.14 21.57
C LEU A 133 -8.16 1.51 23.05
N GLU A 134 -7.04 1.31 23.73
CA GLU A 134 -6.87 1.69 25.14
C GLU A 134 -6.96 3.20 25.33
N THR A 135 -6.39 3.99 24.42
CA THR A 135 -6.53 5.45 24.43
C THR A 135 -8.00 5.86 24.32
N PHE A 136 -8.78 5.21 23.47
CA PHE A 136 -10.22 5.48 23.32
C PHE A 136 -11.03 5.06 24.55
N ARG A 137 -10.66 3.95 25.20
CA ARG A 137 -11.28 3.46 26.45
C ARG A 137 -10.98 4.36 27.64
N GLY A 138 -9.78 4.91 27.73
CA GLY A 138 -9.37 5.81 28.82
C GLY A 138 -10.09 7.16 28.79
N ASN A 139 -10.43 7.66 27.60
CA ASN A 139 -10.94 9.02 27.43
C ASN A 139 -12.46 9.10 27.17
N LYS A 140 -13.27 8.14 27.66
CA LYS A 140 -14.71 7.96 27.32
C LYS A 140 -15.58 9.23 27.31
N GLN A 141 -15.32 10.18 28.21
CA GLN A 141 -16.13 11.39 28.36
C GLN A 141 -15.62 12.59 27.56
N GLU A 142 -14.47 12.44 26.89
CA GLU A 142 -13.83 13.52 26.15
C GLU A 142 -14.04 13.39 24.64
N ARG A 143 -13.86 14.51 23.94
CA ARG A 143 -13.73 14.51 22.48
C ARG A 143 -12.32 14.06 22.11
N ILE A 144 -12.21 13.13 21.19
CA ILE A 144 -10.93 12.67 20.64
C ILE A 144 -10.80 13.24 19.23
N ILE A 145 -9.66 13.87 18.95
CA ILE A 145 -9.30 14.36 17.62
C ILE A 145 -8.07 13.58 17.18
N VAL A 146 -8.18 12.91 16.03
CA VAL A 146 -7.07 12.14 15.45
C VAL A 146 -6.62 12.84 14.17
N ALA A 147 -5.35 13.25 14.15
CA ALA A 147 -4.69 13.69 12.92
C ALA A 147 -4.05 12.48 12.25
N ALA A 148 -4.41 12.22 10.98
CA ALA A 148 -3.89 11.11 10.20
C ALA A 148 -3.65 11.55 8.75
N VAL A 149 -2.77 10.84 8.06
CA VAL A 149 -2.53 11.02 6.62
C VAL A 149 -3.48 10.10 5.86
N ALA A 150 -4.15 10.59 4.82
CA ALA A 150 -5.15 9.84 4.06
C ALA A 150 -4.61 8.54 3.44
N SER A 151 -3.33 8.51 3.08
CA SER A 151 -2.66 7.31 2.53
C SER A 151 -2.38 6.21 3.56
N ASN A 152 -2.55 6.48 4.85
CA ASN A 152 -2.38 5.46 5.89
C ASN A 152 -3.73 4.84 6.25
N LEU A 153 -4.27 4.08 5.30
CA LEU A 153 -5.56 3.40 5.42
C LEU A 153 -5.60 2.45 6.62
N GLN A 154 -4.49 1.77 6.90
CA GLN A 154 -4.39 0.89 8.06
C GLN A 154 -4.64 1.64 9.38
N ARG A 155 -4.06 2.83 9.53
CA ARG A 155 -4.27 3.68 10.70
C ARG A 155 -5.72 4.12 10.83
N ILE A 156 -6.32 4.54 9.72
CA ILE A 156 -7.70 5.01 9.70
C ILE A 156 -8.63 3.87 10.12
N GLN A 157 -8.43 2.66 9.60
CA GLN A 157 -9.20 1.47 10.00
C GLN A 157 -9.08 1.20 11.50
N GLN A 158 -7.86 1.21 12.06
CA GLN A 158 -7.66 0.99 13.50
C GLN A 158 -8.40 2.02 14.37
N VAL A 159 -8.45 3.28 13.93
CA VAL A 159 -9.19 4.35 14.61
C VAL A 159 -10.69 4.12 14.52
N ILE A 160 -11.20 3.72 13.35
CA ILE A 160 -12.61 3.38 13.13
C ILE A 160 -13.01 2.20 14.02
N ASP A 161 -12.21 1.13 14.03
CA ASP A 161 -12.44 -0.05 14.86
C ASP A 161 -12.47 0.30 16.35
N ALA A 162 -11.52 1.12 16.81
CA ALA A 162 -11.47 1.55 18.19
C ALA A 162 -12.71 2.35 18.57
N ALA A 163 -13.10 3.32 17.75
CA ALA A 163 -14.30 4.12 17.94
C ALA A 163 -15.57 3.26 17.98
N TYR A 164 -15.71 2.32 17.04
CA TYR A 164 -16.83 1.39 16.98
C TYR A 164 -16.91 0.52 18.26
N LYS A 165 -15.79 -0.06 18.68
CA LYS A 165 -15.70 -0.90 19.90
C LYS A 165 -16.09 -0.18 21.18
N VAL A 166 -15.89 1.15 21.26
CA VAL A 166 -16.28 1.95 22.43
C VAL A 166 -17.59 2.71 22.25
N GLY A 167 -18.32 2.49 21.14
CA GLY A 167 -19.62 3.10 20.88
C GLY A 167 -19.57 4.59 20.56
N ARG A 168 -18.47 5.07 19.97
CA ARG A 168 -18.32 6.47 19.52
C ARG A 168 -18.78 6.65 18.09
N LYS A 169 -19.32 7.83 17.80
CA LYS A 169 -19.58 8.30 16.43
C LYS A 169 -18.32 8.95 15.87
N ILE A 170 -18.13 8.81 14.56
CA ILE A 170 -17.00 9.35 13.82
C ILE A 170 -17.51 10.44 12.89
N VAL A 171 -16.73 11.52 12.76
CA VAL A 171 -16.88 12.52 11.71
C VAL A 171 -15.53 12.62 11.01
N LEU A 172 -15.54 12.38 9.70
CA LEU A 172 -14.36 12.58 8.86
C LEU A 172 -14.29 14.06 8.49
N SER A 173 -13.07 14.59 8.44
CA SER A 173 -12.84 15.97 8.03
C SER A 173 -11.58 16.02 7.19
N GLY A 174 -11.74 16.39 5.92
CA GLY A 174 -10.63 16.55 4.98
C GLY A 174 -10.97 15.98 3.60
N GLN A 175 -10.72 16.77 2.56
CA GLN A 175 -11.13 16.46 1.19
C GLN A 175 -10.56 15.14 0.66
N ASP A 176 -9.29 14.85 0.95
CA ASP A 176 -8.63 13.63 0.46
C ASP A 176 -9.20 12.37 1.12
N LEU A 177 -9.52 12.47 2.41
CA LEU A 177 -10.12 11.37 3.17
C LEU A 177 -11.55 11.12 2.70
N GLU A 178 -12.33 12.19 2.51
CA GLU A 178 -13.71 12.11 2.00
C GLU A 178 -13.76 11.44 0.63
N LYS A 179 -12.93 11.86 -0.33
CA LYS A 179 -12.86 11.24 -1.67
C LYS A 179 -12.49 9.76 -1.64
N LEU A 180 -11.62 9.37 -0.71
CA LEU A 180 -11.15 8.00 -0.55
C LEU A 180 -12.29 7.09 -0.06
N PHE A 181 -13.09 7.53 0.92
CA PHE A 181 -14.23 6.77 1.47
C PHE A 181 -15.50 6.84 0.61
N GLU A 182 -15.55 7.70 -0.41
CA GLU A 182 -16.63 7.68 -1.41
C GLU A 182 -16.43 6.59 -2.46
N GLN A 183 -15.25 5.94 -2.51
CA GLN A 183 -14.97 4.85 -3.44
C GLN A 183 -15.57 3.53 -2.96
N PRO A 184 -16.14 2.69 -3.87
CA PRO A 184 -16.73 1.41 -3.48
C PRO A 184 -15.72 0.34 -3.02
N TYR A 185 -14.41 0.66 -3.05
CA TYR A 185 -13.30 -0.25 -2.77
C TYR A 185 -12.55 0.08 -1.46
N VAL A 186 -12.99 1.10 -0.72
CA VAL A 186 -12.45 1.52 0.60
C VAL A 186 -13.55 1.47 1.64
#